data_AF-A0AAV2Q562-F1
#
_entry.id   AF-A0AAV2Q562-F1
#
_cell.length_a   1.000
_cell.length_b   1.000
_cell.length_c   1.000
_cell.angle_alpha   90.00
_cell.angle_beta   90.00
_cell.angle_gamma   90.00
#
_symmetry.space_group_name_H-M   'P 1'
#
loop_
_entity.id
_entity.type
_entity.pdbx_description
1 polymer ?
#
loop_
_entity_poly.entity_id
_entity_poly.type
_entity_poly.pdbx_seq_one_letter_code
_entity_poly.pdbx_strand_id
1 'polypeptide(L)'
;MSDNAGTSAPAFTSPSTARKRPRHPEKSSSTAHKRRRNPEKWKKTMAKSSRNLGLEYTSVRTNKRIEARKIGPPCTCSFKCFEKVGQINIKTIFNDYWSSGSWDAQTAYLQKRTTTNPVKRRRKDTAVKGCTRSYHVSVDIALMPVCKTAFANIHGISMSRVDRAQSNMTASGVPIKDRRGQAGGSHCRVPQEKADILPNDLLPSDIERLES
;
A
#
# COMPACT_ATOMS: atom_id res chain seq x y z
N MET A 1 11.15 25.58 90.73
CA MET A 1 9.96 24.73 90.86
C MET A 1 9.18 24.92 89.59
N SER A 2 9.29 23.94 88.70
CA SER A 2 8.98 24.06 87.28
C SER A 2 7.50 23.84 86.98
N ASP A 3 7.13 24.38 85.82
CA ASP A 3 5.81 24.58 85.24
C ASP A 3 4.91 23.33 85.17
N ASN A 4 3.59 23.53 85.29
CA ASN A 4 2.63 22.63 84.67
C ASN A 4 1.46 23.43 84.07
N ALA A 5 1.50 23.61 82.74
CA ALA A 5 0.50 24.32 81.95
C ALA A 5 -0.67 23.38 81.60
N GLY A 6 -1.88 23.91 81.74
CA GLY A 6 -3.13 23.21 81.50
C GLY A 6 -3.31 22.74 80.06
N THR A 7 -3.81 21.52 79.94
CA THR A 7 -4.29 20.91 78.70
C THR A 7 -5.63 21.54 78.30
N SER A 8 -5.74 22.07 77.07
CA SER A 8 -7.01 22.40 76.41
C SER A 8 -6.86 22.13 74.92
N ALA A 9 -7.46 21.05 74.43
CA ALA A 9 -7.46 20.71 73.02
C ALA A 9 -8.58 21.49 72.29
N PRO A 10 -8.34 22.09 71.11
CA PRO A 10 -9.41 22.64 70.29
C PRO A 10 -10.09 21.55 69.45
N ALA A 11 -11.43 21.56 69.45
CA ALA A 11 -12.27 20.67 68.66
C ALA A 11 -12.22 21.04 67.17
N PHE A 12 -11.66 20.16 66.34
CA PHE A 12 -11.77 20.23 64.89
C PHE A 12 -13.15 19.74 64.44
N THR A 13 -14.01 20.65 63.99
CA THR A 13 -15.23 20.32 63.24
C THR A 13 -14.92 20.35 61.75
N SER A 14 -15.03 19.20 61.08
CA SER A 14 -14.94 19.10 59.62
C SER A 14 -16.34 19.07 59.00
N PRO A 15 -16.70 19.96 58.05
CA PRO A 15 -17.94 19.84 57.30
C PRO A 15 -17.74 18.88 56.12
N SER A 16 -18.33 17.69 56.21
CA SER A 16 -18.43 16.72 55.11
C SER A 16 -19.43 17.22 54.07
N THR A 17 -18.93 17.82 52.99
CA THR A 17 -19.74 18.06 51.79
C THR A 17 -19.45 16.98 50.76
N ALA A 18 -20.31 15.96 50.72
CA ALA A 18 -20.28 14.92 49.71
C ALA A 18 -20.54 15.52 48.32
N ARG A 19 -19.47 15.71 47.52
CA ARG A 19 -19.58 16.03 46.08
C ARG A 19 -20.33 14.90 45.37
N LYS A 20 -21.59 15.12 45.00
CA LYS A 20 -22.33 14.25 44.08
C LYS A 20 -21.58 14.19 42.74
N ARG A 21 -21.07 13.00 42.37
CA ARG A 21 -20.51 12.75 41.04
C ARG A 21 -21.62 12.90 39.99
N PRO A 22 -21.38 13.58 38.84
CA PRO A 22 -22.37 13.66 37.78
C PRO A 22 -22.74 12.27 37.29
N ARG A 23 -24.05 12.01 37.21
CA ARG A 23 -24.63 10.76 36.74
C ARG A 23 -24.28 10.62 35.25
N HIS A 24 -23.53 9.57 34.87
CA HIS A 24 -23.31 9.22 33.47
C HIS A 24 -24.68 9.03 32.78
N PRO A 25 -24.88 9.53 31.56
CA PRO A 25 -26.12 9.32 30.84
C PRO A 25 -26.35 7.81 30.62
N GLU A 26 -27.56 7.36 30.92
CA GLU A 26 -27.97 5.97 30.78
C GLU A 26 -27.77 5.51 29.33
N LYS A 27 -27.15 4.33 29.16
CA LYS A 27 -26.97 3.72 27.86
C LYS A 27 -28.34 3.38 27.29
N SER A 28 -28.77 4.10 26.26
CA SER A 28 -29.85 3.64 25.40
C SER A 28 -29.43 2.31 24.76
N SER A 29 -30.23 1.29 24.96
CA SER A 29 -30.03 -0.07 24.45
C SER A 29 -30.34 -0.15 22.95
N SER A 30 -29.64 0.62 22.12
CA SER A 30 -29.57 0.26 20.70
C SER A 30 -28.61 -0.91 20.57
N THR A 31 -29.11 -2.12 20.33
CA THR A 31 -28.28 -3.28 19.97
C THR A 31 -27.40 -2.89 18.78
N ALA A 32 -26.12 -2.63 19.04
CA ALA A 32 -25.19 -2.22 17.99
C ALA A 32 -25.03 -3.38 17.01
N HIS A 33 -25.71 -3.33 15.88
CA HIS A 33 -25.51 -4.31 14.81
C HIS A 33 -24.01 -4.39 14.48
N LYS A 34 -23.51 -5.62 14.36
CA LYS A 34 -22.12 -5.86 13.95
C LYS A 34 -21.88 -5.10 12.65
N ARG A 35 -20.91 -4.17 12.66
CA ARG A 35 -20.61 -3.32 11.50
C ARG A 35 -20.33 -4.20 10.28
N ARG A 36 -21.03 -3.94 9.17
CA ARG A 36 -20.77 -4.60 7.88
C ARG A 36 -19.31 -4.37 7.48
N ARG A 37 -18.64 -5.44 7.07
CA ARG A 37 -17.25 -5.38 6.60
C ARG A 37 -17.21 -4.63 5.26
N ASN A 38 -16.47 -3.52 5.21
CA ASN A 38 -16.18 -2.81 3.96
C ASN A 38 -14.65 -2.69 3.78
N PRO A 39 -14.01 -3.67 3.13
CA PRO A 39 -12.56 -3.72 2.97
C PRO A 39 -11.96 -2.59 2.12
N GLU A 40 -12.75 -2.01 1.21
CA GLU A 40 -12.29 -0.95 0.31
C GLU A 40 -12.04 0.35 1.05
N LYS A 41 -12.90 0.68 2.02
CA LYS A 41 -12.77 1.84 2.90
C LYS A 41 -11.69 1.67 3.97
N TRP A 42 -11.05 0.51 4.07
CA TRP A 42 -9.94 0.34 5.01
C TRP A 42 -8.77 1.23 4.62
N LYS A 43 -8.23 1.97 5.60
CA LYS A 43 -7.07 2.87 5.41
C LYS A 43 -5.93 2.19 4.65
N LYS A 44 -5.67 0.91 4.92
CA LYS A 44 -4.63 0.11 4.24
C LYS A 44 -4.95 -0.15 2.77
N THR A 45 -6.20 -0.43 2.43
CA THR A 45 -6.65 -0.68 1.06
C THR A 45 -6.60 0.60 0.25
N MET A 46 -7.14 1.70 0.79
CA MET A 46 -7.08 3.02 0.15
C MET A 46 -5.62 3.45 -0.07
N ALA A 47 -4.76 3.38 0.96
CA ALA A 47 -3.34 3.72 0.80
C ALA A 47 -2.58 2.80 -0.16
N LYS A 48 -2.99 1.53 -0.31
CA LYS A 48 -2.43 0.62 -1.32
C LYS A 48 -2.85 1.06 -2.73
N SER A 49 -4.13 1.38 -2.91
CA SER A 49 -4.68 1.87 -4.18
C SER A 49 -3.98 3.16 -4.61
N SER A 50 -3.97 4.19 -3.76
CA SER A 50 -3.29 5.46 -4.04
C SER A 50 -1.82 5.28 -4.37
N ARG A 51 -1.08 4.43 -3.62
CA ARG A 51 0.32 4.11 -3.93
C ARG A 51 0.49 3.51 -5.31
N ASN A 52 -0.37 2.56 -5.68
CA ASN A 52 -0.29 1.90 -6.98
C ASN A 52 -0.69 2.84 -8.12
N LEU A 53 -1.57 3.80 -7.88
CA LEU A 53 -1.92 4.86 -8.84
C LEU A 53 -0.87 5.99 -8.89
N GLY A 54 0.19 5.91 -8.08
CA GLY A 54 1.20 6.96 -7.99
C GLY A 54 0.69 8.26 -7.35
N LEU A 55 -0.47 8.21 -6.69
CA LEU A 55 -1.06 9.35 -6.01
C LEU A 55 -0.46 9.53 -4.63
N GLU A 56 -0.68 10.71 -4.09
CA GLU A 56 -0.37 11.01 -2.70
C GLU A 56 -1.15 10.09 -1.75
N TYR A 57 -0.51 9.68 -0.66
CA TYR A 57 -1.16 8.92 0.38
C TYR A 57 -0.50 9.07 1.75
N THR A 58 -1.25 8.79 2.80
CA THR A 58 -0.72 8.67 4.16
C THR A 58 -0.33 7.23 4.46
N SER A 59 0.92 7.01 4.84
CA SER A 59 1.41 5.68 5.24
C SER A 59 0.73 5.20 6.51
N VAL A 60 0.00 4.09 6.46
CA VAL A 60 -0.68 3.52 7.64
C VAL A 60 0.31 3.13 8.75
N ARG A 61 1.56 2.78 8.41
CA ARG A 61 2.56 2.37 9.40
C ARG A 61 3.22 3.55 10.11
N THR A 62 3.53 4.60 9.35
CA THR A 62 4.36 5.72 9.84
C THR A 62 3.58 7.02 10.01
N ASN A 63 2.31 7.06 9.59
CA ASN A 63 1.45 8.25 9.51
C ASN A 63 2.05 9.44 8.75
N LYS A 64 3.13 9.22 7.98
CA LYS A 64 3.73 10.24 7.13
C LYS A 64 2.96 10.37 5.82
N ARG A 65 2.72 11.61 5.39
CA ARG A 65 2.22 11.95 4.06
C ARG A 65 3.33 11.69 3.04
N ILE A 66 3.00 10.97 1.98
CA ILE A 66 3.91 10.63 0.88
C ILE A 66 3.35 11.29 -0.37
N GLU A 67 4.13 12.17 -0.98
CA GLU A 67 3.75 12.91 -2.18
C GLU A 67 3.40 11.99 -3.35
N ALA A 68 2.59 12.54 -4.27
CA ALA A 68 2.35 11.92 -5.57
C ALA A 68 3.66 11.76 -6.35
N ARG A 69 3.69 10.73 -7.19
CA ARG A 69 4.78 10.47 -8.13
C ARG A 69 4.79 11.57 -9.18
N LYS A 70 6.00 11.93 -9.60
CA LYS A 70 6.25 12.98 -10.58
C LYS A 70 7.33 12.53 -11.54
N ILE A 71 7.25 13.02 -12.76
CA ILE A 71 8.31 12.87 -13.76
C ILE A 71 9.56 13.55 -13.19
N GLY A 72 10.67 12.83 -13.19
CA GLY A 72 11.95 13.33 -12.70
C GLY A 72 12.62 14.31 -13.67
N PRO A 73 13.77 14.88 -13.29
CA PRO A 73 14.49 15.81 -14.14
C PRO A 73 14.98 15.15 -15.44
N PRO A 74 15.20 15.92 -16.52
CA PRO A 74 15.83 15.41 -17.73
C PRO A 74 17.19 14.76 -17.45
N CYS A 75 17.51 13.70 -18.18
CA CYS A 75 18.83 13.09 -18.11
C CYS A 75 19.87 13.93 -18.88
N THR A 76 21.12 13.92 -18.42
CA THR A 76 22.25 14.61 -19.06
C THR A 76 23.03 13.72 -20.03
N CYS A 77 22.42 12.64 -20.53
CA CYS A 77 23.12 11.70 -21.41
C CYS A 77 23.30 12.26 -22.84
N SER A 78 24.35 11.80 -23.52
CA SER A 78 24.64 12.16 -24.93
C SER A 78 23.52 11.77 -25.90
N PHE A 79 22.70 10.78 -25.56
CA PHE A 79 21.56 10.36 -26.38
C PHE A 79 20.40 11.37 -26.39
N LYS A 80 20.41 12.38 -25.51
CA LYS A 80 19.37 13.41 -25.39
C LYS A 80 17.97 12.79 -25.27
N CYS A 81 17.82 11.78 -24.39
CA CYS A 81 16.61 10.95 -24.35
C CYS A 81 15.32 11.74 -24.14
N PHE A 82 15.32 12.77 -23.29
CA PHE A 82 14.12 13.58 -23.02
C PHE A 82 13.67 14.37 -24.24
N GLU A 83 14.61 15.00 -24.95
CA GLU A 83 14.32 15.73 -26.19
C GLU A 83 13.77 14.79 -27.26
N LYS A 84 14.41 13.62 -27.45
CA LYS A 84 14.01 12.64 -28.47
C LYS A 84 12.65 11.99 -28.21
N VAL A 85 12.33 11.73 -26.95
CA VAL A 85 11.01 11.15 -26.59
C VAL A 85 9.94 12.23 -26.70
N GLY A 86 10.24 13.46 -26.28
CA GLY A 86 9.31 14.59 -26.33
C GLY A 86 8.35 14.62 -25.14
N GLN A 87 8.02 15.84 -24.70
CA GLN A 87 7.29 16.06 -23.44
C GLN A 87 5.89 15.44 -23.43
N ILE A 88 5.19 15.43 -24.56
CA ILE A 88 3.84 14.86 -24.70
C ILE A 88 3.88 13.35 -24.49
N ASN A 89 4.83 12.67 -25.14
CA ASN A 89 5.02 11.22 -24.99
C ASN A 89 5.46 10.86 -23.57
N ILE A 90 6.38 11.65 -22.98
CA ILE A 90 6.81 11.42 -21.59
C ILE A 90 5.62 11.46 -20.62
N LYS A 91 4.75 12.47 -20.76
CA LYS A 91 3.52 12.57 -19.93
C LYS A 91 2.58 11.39 -20.16
N THR A 92 2.40 10.99 -21.41
CA THR A 92 1.56 9.85 -21.79
C THR A 92 2.08 8.55 -21.18
N ILE A 93 3.36 8.25 -21.38
CA ILE A 93 4.03 7.07 -20.80
C ILE A 93 3.90 7.06 -19.27
N PHE A 94 4.10 8.21 -18.62
CA PHE A 94 3.97 8.33 -17.17
C PHE A 94 2.54 8.02 -16.71
N ASN A 95 1.54 8.61 -17.35
CA ASN A 95 0.14 8.42 -17.01
C ASN A 95 -0.32 6.98 -17.28
N ASP A 96 0.06 6.39 -18.41
CA ASP A 96 -0.29 5.00 -18.77
C ASP A 96 0.31 4.00 -17.77
N TYR A 97 1.54 4.24 -17.34
CA TYR A 97 2.19 3.39 -16.34
C TYR A 97 1.45 3.41 -15.00
N TRP A 98 1.09 4.59 -14.49
CA TRP A 98 0.45 4.72 -13.18
C TRP A 98 -1.06 4.44 -13.19
N SER A 99 -1.76 4.73 -14.29
CA SER A 99 -3.20 4.45 -14.45
C SER A 99 -3.55 2.96 -14.35
N SER A 100 -2.58 2.08 -14.62
CA SER A 100 -2.74 0.62 -14.44
C SER A 100 -3.14 0.21 -13.01
N GLY A 101 -2.85 1.03 -11.98
CA GLY A 101 -3.32 0.84 -10.60
C GLY A 101 -2.92 -0.48 -9.92
N SER A 102 -2.10 -1.30 -10.58
CA SER A 102 -1.76 -2.66 -10.18
C SER A 102 -0.26 -2.86 -10.19
N TRP A 103 0.29 -3.32 -9.06
CA TRP A 103 1.71 -3.62 -8.93
C TRP A 103 2.16 -4.69 -9.93
N ASP A 104 1.31 -5.68 -10.20
CA ASP A 104 1.61 -6.79 -11.11
C ASP A 104 1.65 -6.29 -12.56
N ALA A 105 0.66 -5.49 -12.97
CA ALA A 105 0.64 -4.87 -14.30
C ALA A 105 1.86 -3.96 -14.52
N GLN A 106 2.21 -3.14 -13.53
CA GLN A 106 3.41 -2.31 -13.57
C GLN A 106 4.69 -3.14 -13.66
N THR A 107 4.76 -4.25 -12.92
CA THR A 107 5.92 -5.15 -12.96
C THR A 107 6.07 -5.78 -14.35
N ALA A 108 4.96 -6.25 -14.93
CA ALA A 108 4.91 -6.80 -16.28
C ALA A 108 5.36 -5.78 -17.32
N TYR A 109 4.89 -4.55 -17.20
CA TYR A 109 5.31 -3.44 -18.04
C TYR A 109 6.82 -3.19 -17.94
N LEU A 110 7.37 -3.06 -16.73
CA LEU A 110 8.82 -2.84 -16.54
C LEU A 110 9.66 -4.00 -17.07
N GLN A 111 9.16 -5.22 -16.94
CA GLN A 111 9.80 -6.42 -17.50
C GLN A 111 9.84 -6.36 -19.03
N LYS A 112 8.71 -6.07 -19.67
CA LYS A 112 8.60 -5.94 -21.13
C LYS A 112 9.48 -4.82 -21.70
N ARG A 113 9.66 -3.73 -20.96
CA ARG A 113 10.44 -2.55 -21.39
C ARG A 113 11.93 -2.63 -21.07
N THR A 114 12.37 -3.69 -20.39
CA THR A 114 13.78 -3.88 -20.01
C THR A 114 14.30 -5.19 -20.57
N THR A 115 15.34 -5.13 -21.38
CA THR A 115 15.96 -6.31 -21.96
C THR A 115 17.24 -6.63 -21.20
N THR A 116 17.36 -7.87 -20.71
CA THR A 116 18.57 -8.36 -20.06
C THR A 116 19.44 -9.07 -21.08
N ASN A 117 20.66 -8.55 -21.28
CA ASN A 117 21.65 -9.06 -22.22
C ASN A 117 22.83 -9.70 -21.46
N PRO A 118 23.33 -10.86 -21.90
CA PRO A 118 24.55 -11.44 -21.32
C PRO A 118 25.75 -10.54 -21.59
N VAL A 119 26.68 -10.46 -20.63
CA VAL A 119 27.91 -9.67 -20.78
C VAL A 119 28.84 -10.36 -21.76
N LYS A 120 29.00 -9.79 -22.96
CA LYS A 120 29.86 -10.34 -24.04
C LYS A 120 31.36 -10.19 -23.78
N ARG A 121 31.79 -9.16 -23.05
CA ARG A 121 33.21 -8.86 -22.79
C ARG A 121 33.41 -8.44 -21.33
N ARG A 122 34.38 -9.05 -20.65
CA ARG A 122 34.74 -8.75 -19.26
C ARG A 122 36.05 -7.96 -19.20
N ARG A 123 36.17 -7.04 -18.24
CA ARG A 123 37.46 -6.43 -17.85
C ARG A 123 37.89 -7.11 -16.54
N LYS A 124 39.19 -7.42 -16.40
CA LYS A 124 39.73 -8.26 -15.31
C LYS A 124 39.41 -7.73 -13.89
N ASP A 125 39.23 -6.42 -13.71
CA ASP A 125 39.17 -5.77 -12.38
C ASP A 125 37.81 -5.20 -11.96
N THR A 126 36.69 -5.66 -12.53
CA THR A 126 35.36 -5.15 -12.13
C THR A 126 34.48 -6.24 -11.55
N ALA A 127 33.83 -5.92 -10.42
CA ALA A 127 32.83 -6.78 -9.78
C ALA A 127 31.83 -7.33 -10.81
N VAL A 128 31.64 -8.65 -10.77
CA VAL A 128 31.00 -9.43 -11.84
C VAL A 128 29.50 -9.18 -11.87
N LYS A 129 29.05 -8.21 -12.67
CA LYS A 129 27.65 -8.19 -13.11
C LYS A 129 27.47 -9.28 -14.17
N GLY A 130 26.63 -10.27 -13.89
CA GLY A 130 26.35 -11.36 -14.84
C GLY A 130 25.60 -10.91 -16.10
N CYS A 131 24.95 -9.75 -16.07
CA CYS A 131 24.18 -9.21 -17.18
C CYS A 131 24.27 -7.68 -17.30
N THR A 132 23.99 -7.19 -18.51
CA THR A 132 23.75 -5.77 -18.81
C THR A 132 22.27 -5.61 -19.17
N ARG A 133 21.68 -4.44 -18.88
CA ARG A 133 20.28 -4.17 -19.23
C ARG A 133 20.15 -2.97 -20.16
N SER A 134 19.31 -3.11 -21.18
CA SER A 134 18.84 -2.01 -22.02
C SER A 134 17.38 -1.67 -21.71
N TYR A 135 17.03 -0.39 -21.88
CA TYR A 135 15.72 0.14 -21.50
C TYR A 135 15.08 0.80 -22.72
N HIS A 136 13.77 0.62 -22.86
CA HIS A 136 13.03 1.13 -24.00
C HIS A 136 11.74 1.80 -23.54
N VAL A 137 11.30 2.81 -24.27
CA VAL A 137 10.00 3.46 -24.10
C VAL A 137 9.24 3.42 -25.42
N SER A 138 7.92 3.39 -25.35
CA SER A 138 7.08 3.48 -26.55
C SER A 138 6.91 4.94 -26.94
N VAL A 139 7.26 5.25 -28.19
CA VAL A 139 6.99 6.53 -28.83
C VAL A 139 6.22 6.21 -30.09
N ASP A 140 4.96 6.65 -30.14
CA ASP A 140 4.00 6.27 -31.17
C ASP A 140 3.90 4.74 -31.31
N ILE A 141 4.42 4.18 -32.40
CA ILE A 141 4.39 2.74 -32.72
C ILE A 141 5.75 2.08 -32.41
N ALA A 142 6.82 2.87 -32.25
CA ALA A 142 8.18 2.38 -32.14
C ALA A 142 8.68 2.25 -30.68
N LEU A 143 9.63 1.32 -30.48
CA LEU A 143 10.37 1.21 -29.22
C LEU A 143 11.67 2.00 -29.31
N MET A 144 11.73 3.10 -28.56
CA MET A 144 12.88 3.99 -28.50
C MET A 144 13.82 3.58 -27.35
N PRO A 145 15.11 3.32 -27.61
CA PRO A 145 16.07 3.02 -26.55
C PRO A 145 16.38 4.29 -25.74
N VAL A 146 16.42 4.14 -24.43
CA VAL A 146 16.71 5.23 -23.49
C VAL A 146 17.78 4.82 -22.47
N CYS A 147 18.46 5.81 -21.90
CA CYS A 147 19.40 5.54 -20.82
C CYS A 147 18.66 5.14 -19.52
N LYS A 148 19.39 4.49 -18.61
CA LYS A 148 18.88 4.07 -17.29
C LYS A 148 18.22 5.20 -16.52
N THR A 149 18.85 6.38 -16.50
CA THR A 149 18.36 7.57 -15.78
C THR A 149 17.07 8.11 -16.40
N ALA A 150 17.01 8.19 -17.73
CA ALA A 150 15.81 8.62 -18.42
C ALA A 150 14.64 7.69 -18.15
N PHE A 151 14.87 6.38 -18.22
CA PHE A 151 13.84 5.40 -17.92
C PHE A 151 13.27 5.56 -16.50
N ALA A 152 14.14 5.72 -15.50
CA ALA A 152 13.73 5.95 -14.11
C ALA A 152 12.92 7.25 -13.95
N ASN A 153 13.41 8.34 -14.52
CA ASN A 153 12.82 9.67 -14.36
C ASN A 153 11.51 9.81 -15.11
N ILE A 154 11.40 9.28 -16.34
CA ILE A 154 10.16 9.28 -17.13
C ILE A 154 9.03 8.59 -16.37
N HIS A 155 9.31 7.48 -15.67
CA HIS A 155 8.29 6.75 -14.91
C HIS A 155 8.17 7.24 -13.45
N GLY A 156 9.05 8.13 -12.98
CA GLY A 156 9.07 8.61 -11.59
C GLY A 156 9.39 7.52 -10.55
N ILE A 157 10.22 6.53 -10.91
CA ILE A 157 10.57 5.38 -10.06
C ILE A 157 12.06 5.31 -9.78
N SER A 158 12.44 4.60 -8.70
CA SER A 158 13.84 4.28 -8.45
C SER A 158 14.30 3.09 -9.28
N MET A 159 15.60 3.01 -9.58
CA MET A 159 16.14 1.89 -10.33
C MET A 159 16.03 0.55 -9.59
N SER A 160 16.06 0.56 -8.26
CA SER A 160 15.80 -0.62 -7.44
C SER A 160 14.41 -1.23 -7.70
N ARG A 161 13.41 -0.42 -8.10
CA ARG A 161 12.08 -0.92 -8.49
C ARG A 161 12.16 -1.76 -9.76
N VAL A 162 12.96 -1.33 -10.72
CA VAL A 162 13.20 -2.03 -12.00
C VAL A 162 14.04 -3.29 -11.75
N ASP A 163 15.07 -3.19 -10.90
CA ASP A 163 15.90 -4.34 -10.52
C ASP A 163 15.07 -5.46 -9.89
N ARG A 164 14.17 -5.11 -8.97
CA ARG A 164 13.23 -6.06 -8.35
C ARG A 164 12.20 -6.61 -9.33
N ALA A 165 11.78 -5.82 -10.31
CA ALA A 165 10.89 -6.32 -11.36
C ALA A 165 11.59 -7.42 -12.17
N GLN A 166 12.83 -7.18 -12.57
CA GLN A 166 13.63 -8.14 -13.34
C GLN A 166 13.98 -9.40 -12.54
N SER A 167 14.24 -9.29 -11.22
CA SER A 167 14.49 -10.48 -10.39
C SER A 167 13.26 -11.39 -10.21
N ASN A 168 12.05 -10.86 -10.40
CA ASN A 168 10.78 -11.57 -10.25
C ASN A 168 10.24 -12.08 -11.60
N MET A 169 11.10 -12.25 -12.60
CA MET A 169 10.74 -12.81 -13.90
C MET A 169 10.93 -14.32 -13.87
N THR A 170 9.92 -15.08 -14.31
CA THR A 170 10.07 -16.52 -14.50
C THR A 170 10.91 -16.82 -15.75
N ALA A 171 11.45 -18.04 -15.85
CA ALA A 171 12.17 -18.50 -17.04
C ALA A 171 11.31 -18.41 -18.32
N SER A 172 9.98 -18.58 -18.18
CA SER A 172 9.00 -18.45 -19.27
C SER A 172 8.68 -16.99 -19.64
N GLY A 173 9.28 -16.00 -18.97
CA GLY A 173 9.06 -14.58 -19.24
C GLY A 173 7.78 -13.99 -18.67
N VAL A 174 7.02 -14.77 -17.90
CA VAL A 174 5.79 -14.31 -17.23
C VAL A 174 6.16 -13.67 -15.87
N PRO A 175 5.58 -12.51 -15.52
CA PRO A 175 5.76 -11.88 -14.22
C PRO A 175 5.24 -12.78 -13.09
N ILE A 176 6.04 -12.99 -12.04
CA ILE A 176 5.54 -13.66 -10.83
C ILE A 176 4.55 -12.72 -10.11
N LYS A 177 3.34 -13.23 -9.84
CA LYS A 177 2.31 -12.51 -9.06
C LYS A 177 2.86 -12.07 -7.70
N ASP A 178 2.56 -10.83 -7.27
CA ASP A 178 3.02 -10.32 -5.99
C ASP A 178 2.41 -11.08 -4.81
N ARG A 179 3.27 -11.74 -4.02
CA ARG A 179 2.89 -12.49 -2.81
C ARG A 179 3.08 -11.69 -1.51
N ARG A 180 3.48 -10.42 -1.58
CA ARG A 180 3.69 -9.62 -0.34
C ARG A 180 2.41 -9.46 0.45
N GLY A 181 2.49 -9.70 1.75
CA GLY A 181 1.35 -9.62 2.66
C GLY A 181 0.34 -10.76 2.49
N GLN A 182 0.63 -11.76 1.64
CA GLN A 182 -0.06 -13.03 1.63
C GLN A 182 0.69 -13.96 2.59
N ALA A 183 0.35 -13.91 3.88
CA ALA A 183 0.73 -15.00 4.76
C ALA A 183 -0.08 -16.22 4.34
N GLY A 184 0.59 -17.33 4.04
CA GLY A 184 -0.07 -18.62 3.81
C GLY A 184 -0.71 -19.09 5.11
N GLY A 185 -1.95 -18.66 5.36
CA GLY A 185 -2.99 -19.34 6.14
C GLY A 185 -2.66 -19.99 7.50
N SER A 186 -1.55 -19.74 8.19
CA SER A 186 -1.23 -20.48 9.43
C SER A 186 -1.92 -19.92 10.67
N HIS A 187 -2.17 -18.61 10.76
CA HIS A 187 -2.61 -17.98 12.01
C HIS A 187 -4.13 -17.77 12.13
N CYS A 188 -4.92 -18.03 11.07
CA CYS A 188 -6.38 -17.88 11.08
C CYS A 188 -7.07 -18.90 10.15
N ARG A 189 -6.76 -20.20 10.27
CA ARG A 189 -7.60 -21.24 9.64
C ARG A 189 -8.90 -21.34 10.45
N VAL A 190 -10.01 -20.96 9.83
CA VAL A 190 -11.33 -21.38 10.31
C VAL A 190 -11.43 -22.89 10.01
N PRO A 191 -11.77 -23.76 10.98
CA PRO A 191 -12.01 -25.17 10.70
C PRO A 191 -13.04 -25.30 9.57
N GLN A 192 -12.76 -26.19 8.61
CA GLN A 192 -13.53 -26.31 7.36
C GLN A 192 -15.02 -26.57 7.60
N GLU A 193 -15.33 -27.24 8.71
CA GLU A 193 -16.68 -27.56 9.18
C GLU A 193 -17.62 -26.34 9.33
N LYS A 194 -17.09 -25.13 9.50
CA LYS A 194 -17.91 -23.90 9.65
C LYS A 194 -18.10 -23.11 8.36
N ALA A 195 -17.49 -23.52 7.25
CA ALA A 195 -17.64 -22.84 5.95
C ALA A 195 -18.92 -23.25 5.21
N ASP A 196 -19.47 -24.43 5.51
CA ASP A 196 -20.60 -25.01 4.77
C ASP A 196 -21.98 -24.75 5.40
N ILE A 197 -22.04 -24.04 6.53
CA ILE A 197 -23.32 -23.64 7.14
C ILE A 197 -23.76 -22.31 6.52
N LEU A 198 -24.21 -22.37 5.27
CA LEU A 198 -25.19 -21.40 4.76
C LEU A 198 -26.52 -21.71 5.47
N PRO A 199 -27.20 -20.74 6.10
CA PRO A 199 -28.57 -20.96 6.55
C PRO A 199 -29.45 -21.01 5.31
N ASN A 200 -29.60 -22.21 4.74
CA ASN A 200 -30.55 -22.49 3.68
C ASN A 200 -31.77 -23.20 4.28
N ASP A 201 -32.43 -22.53 5.22
CA ASP A 201 -33.73 -22.93 5.74
C ASP A 201 -34.74 -21.82 5.40
N LEU A 202 -35.10 -21.75 4.12
CA LEU A 202 -36.42 -21.26 3.71
C LEU A 202 -37.21 -22.51 3.35
N LEU A 203 -38.12 -22.91 4.23
CA LEU A 203 -38.99 -24.04 3.98
C LEU A 203 -39.97 -23.65 2.86
N PRO A 204 -40.28 -24.57 1.92
CA PRO A 204 -41.22 -24.31 0.83
C PRO A 204 -42.59 -23.76 1.25
N SER A 205 -42.97 -23.93 2.52
CA SER A 205 -44.21 -23.38 3.11
C SER A 205 -44.23 -21.85 3.24
N ASP A 206 -43.08 -21.18 3.13
CA ASP A 206 -43.00 -19.71 3.29
C ASP A 206 -43.29 -18.96 1.97
N ILE A 207 -43.37 -19.66 0.84
CA ILE A 207 -43.64 -19.07 -0.49
C ILE A 207 -45.15 -18.92 -0.74
N GLU A 208 -45.99 -19.80 -0.19
CA GLU A 208 -47.45 -19.76 -0.42
C GLU A 208 -48.19 -18.66 0.35
N ARG A 209 -47.51 -17.89 1.21
CA ARG A 209 -48.16 -16.83 2.02
C ARG A 209 -48.09 -15.43 1.41
N LEU A 210 -47.54 -15.30 0.20
CA LEU A 210 -47.42 -14.02 -0.52
C LEU A 210 -48.36 -13.91 -1.74
N GLU A 211 -49.13 -14.95 -2.05
CA GLU A 211 -50.12 -14.97 -3.14
C GLU A 211 -51.55 -15.22 -2.64
N SER A 212 -51.91 -14.69 -1.45
CA SER A 212 -53.29 -14.62 -0.97
C SER A 212 -53.65 -13.22 -0.50
#